data_AF-A0A3D8LBB2-F1
#
_entry.id   AF-A0A3D8LBB2-F1
#
_cell.length_a   1.000
_cell.length_b   1.000
_cell.length_c   1.000
_cell.angle_alpha   90.00
_cell.angle_beta   90.00
_cell.angle_gamma   90.00
#
_symmetry.space_group_name_H-M   'P 1'
#
loop_
_entity.id
_entity.type
_entity.pdbx_description
1 polymer ?
#
loop_
_entity_poly.entity_id
_entity_poly.type
_entity_poly.pdbx_seq_one_letter_code
_entity_poly.pdbx_strand_id
1 'polypeptide(L)'
;MTLAEKIEQQFTKRPDSYVPAHTLERLLGRPHKPDSERLGFNWAMHWGQGILLGVVRGLMAESGYRGPVGSFLFMNLRLICDQAQENATGVGAPPWTWPKDEQAIDLLHKGVYAFTTGAVADMLIAGPYRHPVARVGWTIGERP
;
A
#
# COMPACT_ATOMS: atom_id res chain seq x y z
N MET A 1 4.31 -8.99 7.79
CA MET A 1 3.88 -8.35 9.04
C MET A 1 4.68 -7.10 9.28
N THR A 2 3.97 -5.99 9.37
CA THR A 2 4.44 -4.63 9.65
C THR A 2 4.05 -4.22 11.07
N LEU A 3 4.63 -3.13 11.58
CA LEU A 3 4.28 -2.60 12.90
C LEU A 3 2.80 -2.15 12.96
N ALA A 4 2.30 -1.53 11.89
CA ALA A 4 0.91 -1.07 11.82
C ALA A 4 -0.09 -2.23 11.95
N GLU A 5 0.18 -3.34 11.25
CA GLU A 5 -0.63 -4.56 11.36
C GLU A 5 -0.61 -5.13 12.78
N LYS A 6 0.56 -5.14 13.44
CA LYS A 6 0.66 -5.64 14.82
C LYS A 6 -0.11 -4.77 15.80
N ILE A 7 -0.14 -3.45 15.59
CA ILE A 7 -0.96 -2.54 16.40
C ILE A 7 -2.45 -2.80 16.13
N GLU A 8 -2.87 -2.87 14.87
CA GLU A 8 -4.26 -3.15 14.49
C GLU A 8 -4.77 -4.47 15.10
N GLN A 9 -3.98 -5.55 15.01
CA GLN A 9 -4.30 -6.86 15.56
C GLN A 9 -4.49 -6.85 17.08
N GLN A 10 -3.88 -5.92 17.82
CA GLN A 10 -4.15 -5.77 19.25
C GLN A 10 -5.60 -5.37 19.53
N PHE A 11 -6.25 -4.66 18.60
CA PHE A 11 -7.64 -4.24 18.71
C PHE A 11 -8.61 -5.24 18.06
N THR A 12 -8.33 -5.66 16.83
CA THR A 12 -9.24 -6.53 16.06
C THR A 12 -9.15 -8.00 16.45
N LYS A 13 -8.07 -8.40 17.11
CA LYS A 13 -7.76 -9.80 17.48
C LYS A 13 -7.66 -10.74 16.28
N ARG A 14 -7.54 -10.21 15.05
CA ARG A 14 -7.39 -11.05 13.86
C ARG A 14 -6.04 -11.80 13.87
N PRO A 15 -5.97 -13.01 13.29
CA PRO A 15 -4.71 -13.72 13.13
C PRO A 15 -3.78 -13.02 12.11
N ASP A 16 -2.53 -13.48 12.06
CA ASP A 16 -1.58 -13.07 11.02
C ASP A 16 -2.04 -13.55 9.63
N SER A 17 -1.86 -12.68 8.63
CA SER A 17 -2.03 -13.08 7.23
C SER A 17 -0.74 -13.67 6.67
N TYR A 18 -0.87 -14.82 6.00
CA TYR A 18 0.20 -15.51 5.29
C TYR A 18 0.04 -15.45 3.76
N VAL A 19 -0.97 -14.73 3.25
CA VAL A 19 -1.15 -14.49 1.81
C VAL A 19 0.14 -14.02 1.14
N PRO A 20 0.91 -13.05 1.67
CA PRO A 20 2.17 -12.62 1.04
C PRO A 20 3.21 -13.74 0.97
N ALA A 21 3.29 -14.60 1.99
CA ALA A 21 4.19 -15.75 1.98
C ALA A 21 3.80 -16.79 0.92
N HIS A 22 2.50 -17.08 0.77
CA HIS A 22 2.00 -17.98 -0.26
C HIS A 22 2.19 -17.41 -1.67
N THR A 23 1.94 -16.12 -1.86
CA THR A 23 2.19 -15.44 -3.13
C THR A 23 3.67 -15.54 -3.50
N LEU A 24 4.58 -15.23 -2.57
CA LEU A 24 6.02 -15.32 -2.83
C LEU A 24 6.47 -16.75 -3.14
N GLU A 25 5.92 -17.75 -2.44
CA GLU A 25 6.16 -19.15 -2.79
C GLU A 25 5.80 -19.45 -4.24
N ARG A 26 4.58 -19.06 -4.65
CA ARG A 26 4.07 -19.39 -5.99
C ARG A 26 4.89 -18.69 -7.06
N LEU A 27 5.28 -17.42 -6.81
CA LEU A 27 6.19 -16.68 -7.69
C LEU A 27 7.56 -17.34 -7.82
N LEU A 28 8.08 -17.95 -6.75
CA LEU A 28 9.38 -18.61 -6.73
C LEU A 28 9.32 -20.10 -7.08
N GLY A 29 8.15 -20.64 -7.44
CA GLY A 29 7.95 -22.06 -7.73
C GLY A 29 8.32 -22.99 -6.58
N ARG A 30 8.14 -22.54 -5.33
CA ARG A 30 8.49 -23.31 -4.12
C ARG A 30 7.35 -24.24 -3.68
N PRO A 31 7.66 -25.37 -3.02
CA PRO A 31 6.64 -26.29 -2.50
C PRO A 31 6.01 -25.76 -1.21
N HIS A 32 4.70 -25.99 -1.07
CA HIS A 32 3.92 -25.58 0.10
C HIS A 32 4.47 -26.15 1.41
N LYS A 33 4.35 -25.38 2.49
CA LYS A 33 4.83 -25.65 3.84
C LYS A 33 3.87 -24.98 4.85
N PRO A 34 3.82 -25.44 6.10
CA PRO A 34 3.03 -24.80 7.15
C PRO A 34 3.40 -23.32 7.35
N ASP A 35 2.41 -22.51 7.73
CA ASP A 35 2.56 -21.07 7.95
C ASP A 35 3.60 -20.73 9.02
N SER A 36 3.69 -21.55 10.07
CA SER A 36 4.68 -21.42 11.14
C SER A 36 6.14 -21.46 10.63
N GLU A 37 6.39 -22.09 9.48
CA GLU A 37 7.71 -22.19 8.85
C GLU A 37 7.98 -21.09 7.81
N ARG A 38 7.03 -20.18 7.57
CA ARG A 38 7.02 -19.25 6.44
C ARG A 38 7.13 -17.79 6.82
N LEU A 39 7.40 -17.50 8.08
CA LEU A 39 7.53 -16.13 8.54
C LEU A 39 8.57 -15.34 7.74
N GLY A 40 9.69 -15.99 7.36
CA GLY A 40 10.70 -15.40 6.50
C GLY A 40 10.20 -15.02 5.10
N PHE A 41 9.37 -15.85 4.47
CA PHE A 41 8.76 -15.54 3.17
C PHE A 41 7.73 -14.42 3.32
N ASN A 42 6.97 -14.43 4.41
CA ASN A 42 6.02 -13.37 4.70
C ASN A 42 6.75 -12.01 4.81
N TRP A 43 7.81 -11.96 5.61
CA TRP A 43 8.65 -10.76 5.75
C TRP A 43 9.30 -10.36 4.43
N ALA A 44 9.90 -11.30 3.71
CA ALA A 44 10.54 -11.03 2.43
C ALA A 44 9.57 -10.39 1.43
N MET A 45 8.33 -10.89 1.35
CA MET A 45 7.32 -10.31 0.47
C MET A 45 6.94 -8.90 0.91
N HIS A 46 6.59 -8.72 2.19
CA HIS A 46 6.19 -7.41 2.72
C HIS A 46 7.28 -6.34 2.56
N TRP A 47 8.51 -6.65 2.96
CA TRP A 47 9.64 -5.72 2.86
C TRP A 47 10.08 -5.53 1.41
N GLY A 48 10.13 -6.60 0.61
CA GLY A 48 10.50 -6.54 -0.80
C GLY A 48 9.54 -5.68 -1.61
N GLN A 49 8.23 -5.91 -1.50
CA GLN A 49 7.23 -5.06 -2.15
C GLN A 49 7.29 -3.63 -1.61
N GLY A 50 7.45 -3.43 -0.30
CA GLY A 50 7.59 -2.11 0.31
C GLY A 50 8.79 -1.34 -0.27
N ILE A 51 9.96 -1.95 -0.34
CA ILE A 51 11.15 -1.31 -0.90
C ILE A 51 10.94 -0.96 -2.38
N LEU A 52 10.49 -1.94 -3.19
CA LEU A 52 10.29 -1.74 -4.63
C LEU A 52 9.26 -0.64 -4.92
N LEU A 53 8.12 -0.65 -4.23
CA LEU A 53 7.11 0.38 -4.41
C LEU A 53 7.52 1.71 -3.79
N GLY A 54 8.34 1.71 -2.74
CA GLY A 54 8.96 2.92 -2.20
C GLY A 54 9.85 3.62 -3.23
N VAL A 55 10.63 2.87 -4.01
CA VAL A 55 11.39 3.41 -5.15
C VAL A 55 10.44 4.06 -6.17
N VAL A 56 9.35 3.38 -6.53
CA VAL A 56 8.35 3.94 -7.45
C VAL A 56 7.72 5.22 -6.88
N ARG A 57 7.40 5.26 -5.58
CA ARG A 57 6.90 6.49 -4.94
C ARG A 57 7.93 7.62 -4.97
N GLY A 58 9.21 7.28 -4.90
CA GLY A 58 10.30 8.24 -5.05
C GLY A 58 10.32 8.88 -6.44
N LEU A 59 10.26 8.05 -7.48
CA LEU A 59 10.17 8.50 -8.89
C LEU A 59 8.91 9.33 -9.14
N MET A 60 7.78 8.95 -8.53
CA MET A 60 6.57 9.75 -8.55
C MET A 60 6.80 11.14 -7.93
N ALA A 61 7.51 11.21 -6.79
CA ALA A 61 7.83 12.47 -6.13
C ALA A 61 8.70 13.36 -7.02
N GLU A 62 9.74 12.80 -7.62
CA GLU A 62 10.65 13.48 -8.55
C GLU A 62 9.89 14.05 -9.75
N SER A 63 8.95 13.26 -10.29
CA SER A 63 8.08 13.62 -11.41
C SER A 63 6.94 14.58 -11.05
N GLY A 64 6.85 15.04 -9.79
CA GLY A 64 5.86 16.01 -9.33
C GLY A 64 4.54 15.43 -8.81
N TYR A 65 4.35 14.11 -8.80
CA TYR A 65 3.20 13.45 -8.17
C TYR A 65 3.38 13.42 -6.65
N ARG A 66 3.02 14.53 -6.01
CA ARG A 66 3.31 14.81 -4.60
C ARG A 66 2.06 15.07 -3.77
N GLY A 67 2.26 15.18 -2.46
CA GLY A 67 1.25 15.53 -1.49
C GLY A 67 0.16 14.47 -1.36
N PRO A 68 -1.01 14.85 -0.83
CA PRO A 68 -2.11 13.92 -0.58
C PRO A 68 -2.62 13.25 -1.87
N VAL A 69 -2.70 13.98 -2.98
CA VAL A 69 -3.17 13.41 -4.26
C VAL A 69 -2.14 12.42 -4.82
N GLY A 70 -0.84 12.75 -4.81
CA GLY A 70 0.21 11.80 -5.23
C GLY A 70 0.22 10.54 -4.37
N SER A 71 -0.01 10.68 -3.06
CA SER A 71 -0.10 9.55 -2.12
C SER A 71 -1.35 8.70 -2.35
N PHE A 72 -2.49 9.32 -2.68
CA PHE A 72 -3.71 8.60 -3.08
C PHE A 72 -3.52 7.82 -4.39
N LEU A 73 -2.89 8.42 -5.40
CA LEU A 73 -2.54 7.71 -6.64
C LEU A 73 -1.61 6.53 -6.37
N PHE A 74 -0.61 6.74 -5.52
CA PHE A 74 0.32 5.69 -5.11
C PHE A 74 -0.37 4.56 -4.32
N MET A 75 -1.36 4.87 -3.47
CA MET A 75 -2.17 3.87 -2.78
C MET A 75 -2.89 2.95 -3.78
N ASN A 76 -3.44 3.50 -4.87
CA ASN A 76 -4.09 2.71 -5.92
C ASN A 76 -3.07 1.82 -6.66
N LEU A 77 -1.88 2.34 -6.97
CA LEU A 77 -0.80 1.54 -7.53
C LEU A 77 -0.41 0.38 -6.59
N ARG A 78 -0.28 0.67 -5.29
CA ARG A 78 0.01 -0.33 -4.25
C ARG A 78 -1.05 -1.45 -4.22
N LEU A 79 -2.33 -1.10 -4.30
CA LEU A 79 -3.45 -2.04 -4.35
C LEU A 79 -3.40 -2.91 -5.62
N ILE A 80 -3.20 -2.29 -6.78
CA ILE A 80 -3.11 -3.01 -8.05
C ILE A 80 -1.95 -4.01 -8.04
N CYS A 81 -0.79 -3.64 -7.48
CA CYS A 81 0.35 -4.56 -7.39
C CYS A 81 0.06 -5.79 -6.54
N ASP A 82 -0.60 -5.64 -5.38
CA ASP A 82 -1.00 -6.80 -4.57
C ASP A 82 -1.99 -7.68 -5.34
N GLN A 83 -3.06 -7.07 -5.84
CA GLN A 83 -4.11 -7.81 -6.54
C GLN A 83 -3.61 -8.50 -7.80
N ALA A 84 -2.69 -7.88 -8.54
CA ALA A 84 -2.07 -8.53 -9.69
C ALA A 84 -1.28 -9.78 -9.27
N GLN A 85 -0.46 -9.69 -8.24
CA GLN A 85 0.39 -10.80 -7.80
C GLN A 85 -0.42 -11.92 -7.14
N GLU A 86 -1.34 -11.58 -6.25
CA GLU A 86 -2.19 -12.53 -5.54
C GLU A 86 -3.13 -13.27 -6.49
N ASN A 87 -3.74 -12.56 -7.45
CA ASN A 87 -4.64 -13.20 -8.42
C ASN A 87 -3.85 -13.99 -9.49
N ALA A 88 -2.70 -13.48 -9.97
CA ALA A 88 -1.88 -14.23 -10.92
C ALA A 88 -1.31 -15.54 -10.34
N THR A 89 -1.10 -15.59 -9.03
CA THR A 89 -0.66 -16.81 -8.33
C THR A 89 -1.79 -17.72 -7.89
N GLY A 90 -3.05 -17.27 -8.03
CA GLY A 90 -4.24 -17.98 -7.55
C GLY A 90 -4.32 -18.10 -6.03
N VAL A 91 -3.56 -17.27 -5.30
CA VAL A 91 -3.53 -17.25 -3.83
C VAL A 91 -4.62 -16.32 -3.29
N GLY A 92 -4.91 -15.23 -3.99
CA GLY A 92 -5.92 -14.25 -3.61
C GLY A 92 -7.31 -14.56 -4.14
N ALA A 93 -8.26 -13.77 -3.67
CA ALA A 93 -9.58 -13.64 -4.25
C ALA A 93 -9.86 -12.15 -4.53
N PRO A 94 -10.77 -11.81 -5.46
CA PRO A 94 -11.06 -10.42 -5.76
C PRO A 94 -11.57 -9.66 -4.51
N PRO A 95 -11.15 -8.41 -4.25
CA PRO A 95 -11.41 -7.72 -2.98
C PRO A 95 -12.90 -7.57 -2.63
N TRP A 96 -13.76 -7.40 -3.63
CA TRP A 96 -15.22 -7.30 -3.44
C TRP A 96 -15.89 -8.62 -3.02
N THR A 97 -15.14 -9.72 -2.96
CA THR A 97 -15.62 -11.02 -2.43
C THR A 97 -15.31 -11.20 -0.94
N TRP A 98 -14.48 -10.33 -0.36
CA TRP A 98 -14.04 -10.44 1.04
C TRP A 98 -15.07 -9.85 2.01
N PRO A 99 -15.02 -10.24 3.30
CA PRO A 99 -15.70 -9.52 4.37
C PRO A 99 -15.39 -8.00 4.34
N LYS A 100 -16.39 -7.16 4.67
CA LYS A 100 -16.28 -5.69 4.55
C LYS A 100 -15.21 -5.10 5.47
N ASP A 101 -15.04 -5.70 6.64
CA ASP A 101 -14.02 -5.37 7.62
C ASP A 101 -12.62 -5.69 7.10
N GLU A 102 -12.42 -6.83 6.44
CA GLU A 102 -11.15 -7.13 5.77
C GLU A 102 -10.81 -6.12 4.67
N GLN A 103 -11.80 -5.73 3.86
CA GLN A 103 -11.62 -4.67 2.86
C GLN A 103 -11.20 -3.34 3.51
N ALA A 104 -11.85 -2.96 4.61
CA ALA A 104 -11.54 -1.73 5.32
C ALA A 104 -10.13 -1.76 5.94
N ILE A 105 -9.75 -2.88 6.57
CA ILE A 105 -8.42 -3.10 7.13
C ILE A 105 -7.35 -3.05 6.04
N ASP A 106 -7.62 -3.66 4.89
CA ASP A 106 -6.72 -3.65 3.74
C ASP A 106 -6.46 -2.21 3.26
N LEU A 107 -7.53 -1.47 2.96
CA LEU A 107 -7.45 -0.08 2.53
C LEU A 107 -6.76 0.80 3.57
N LEU A 108 -7.03 0.59 4.87
CA LEU A 108 -6.36 1.32 5.95
C LEU A 108 -4.85 1.11 5.92
N HIS A 109 -4.38 -0.14 5.86
CA HIS A 109 -2.95 -0.44 5.84
C HIS A 109 -2.27 0.07 4.55
N LYS A 110 -2.93 -0.05 3.40
CA LYS A 110 -2.43 0.54 2.15
C LYS A 110 -2.37 2.07 2.24
N GLY A 111 -3.35 2.69 2.89
CA GLY A 111 -3.36 4.12 3.17
C GLY A 111 -2.19 4.52 4.07
N VAL A 112 -2.03 3.88 5.23
CA VAL A 112 -0.90 4.14 6.15
C VAL A 112 0.42 4.04 5.42
N TYR A 113 0.63 2.96 4.65
CA TYR A 113 1.85 2.78 3.87
C TYR A 113 2.03 3.88 2.82
N ALA A 114 1.01 4.16 2.00
CA ALA A 114 1.11 5.10 0.89
C ALA A 114 1.34 6.54 1.34
N PHE A 115 0.63 6.99 2.38
CA PHE A 115 0.74 8.35 2.91
C PHE A 115 2.02 8.55 3.71
N THR A 116 2.45 7.55 4.49
CA THR A 116 3.74 7.61 5.21
C THR A 116 4.90 7.64 4.23
N THR A 117 4.91 6.71 3.26
CA THR A 117 5.95 6.67 2.22
C THR A 117 5.93 7.94 1.38
N GLY A 118 4.74 8.47 1.08
CA GLY A 118 4.61 9.73 0.36
C GLY A 118 5.15 10.93 1.12
N ALA A 119 4.85 11.06 2.41
CA ALA A 119 5.41 12.12 3.25
C ALA A 119 6.95 12.03 3.30
N VAL A 120 7.49 10.82 3.50
CA VAL A 120 8.95 10.58 3.53
C VAL A 120 9.58 10.91 2.17
N ALA A 121 9.01 10.41 1.06
CA ALA A 121 9.53 10.68 -0.28
C ALA A 121 9.50 12.18 -0.61
N ASP A 122 8.40 12.87 -0.28
CA ASP A 122 8.26 14.30 -0.54
C ASP A 122 9.19 15.16 0.33
N MET A 123 9.61 14.65 1.50
CA MET A 123 10.64 15.27 2.34
C MET A 123 12.05 15.05 1.79
N LEU A 124 12.38 13.84 1.36
CA LEU A 124 13.74 13.46 0.99
C LEU A 124 14.13 13.82 -0.45
N ILE A 125 13.17 13.86 -1.36
CA ILE A 125 13.43 14.03 -2.79
C ILE A 125 13.24 15.50 -3.15
N ALA A 126 14.17 16.08 -3.90
CA ALA A 126 14.01 17.42 -4.46
C ALA A 126 12.94 17.39 -5.57
N GLY A 127 12.10 18.42 -5.67
CA GLY A 127 11.10 18.48 -6.74
C GLY A 127 10.18 19.70 -6.63
N PRO A 128 9.27 19.87 -7.60
CA PRO A 128 8.46 21.08 -7.74
C PRO A 128 7.48 21.33 -6.58
N TYR A 129 6.99 22.58 -6.54
CA TYR A 129 6.42 23.30 -5.39
C TYR A 129 5.22 22.60 -4.69
N ARG A 130 5.15 22.77 -3.36
CA ARG A 130 4.34 22.00 -2.41
C ARG A 130 2.96 22.59 -2.08
N HIS A 131 2.62 23.77 -2.59
CA HIS A 131 1.40 24.46 -2.20
C HIS A 131 0.35 24.38 -3.30
N PRO A 132 -0.92 24.06 -2.96
CA PRO A 132 -2.03 24.40 -3.83
C PRO A 132 -1.88 25.86 -4.25
N VAL A 133 -2.09 26.16 -5.53
CA VAL A 133 -2.19 27.54 -5.97
C VAL A 133 -3.26 28.19 -5.10
N ALA A 134 -2.87 29.17 -4.29
CA ALA A 134 -3.81 29.92 -3.48
C ALA A 134 -4.77 30.60 -4.47
N ARG A 135 -6.03 30.17 -4.46
CA ARG A 135 -7.09 30.76 -5.24
C ARG A 135 -8.05 31.41 -4.27
N VAL A 136 -8.51 32.61 -4.60
CA VAL A 136 -9.67 33.20 -3.91
C VAL A 136 -10.79 32.17 -4.03
N GLY A 137 -11.33 31.74 -2.89
CA GLY A 137 -12.43 30.78 -2.88
C GLY A 137 -13.59 31.31 -3.71
N TRP A 138 -14.39 30.41 -4.27
CA TRP A 138 -15.58 30.82 -5.02
C TRP A 138 -16.56 31.48 -4.05
N THR A 139 -17.01 32.69 -4.34
CA THR A 139 -18.20 33.27 -3.70
C THR A 139 -19.43 32.69 -4.39
N ILE A 140 -20.28 32.01 -3.62
CA ILE A 140 -21.52 31.44 -4.14
C ILE A 140 -22.42 32.59 -4.61
N GLY A 141 -22.77 32.60 -5.90
CA GLY A 141 -23.75 33.54 -6.46
C GLY A 141 -23.16 34.77 -7.15
N GLU A 142 -21.86 35.00 -7.07
CA GLU A 142 -21.17 36.07 -7.80
C GLU A 142 -20.41 35.46 -8.98
N ARG A 143 -20.70 35.93 -10.20
CA ARG A 143 -19.83 35.64 -11.33
C ARG A 143 -18.62 36.59 -11.27
N PRO A 144 -17.42 36.10 -11.61
CA PRO A 144 -16.22 36.93 -11.67
C PRO A 144 -16.35 38.05 -12.70
#